data_AF-A0A7D9IM28-F1
#
_entry.id   AF-A0A7D9IM28-F1
#
_cell.length_a   1.000
_cell.length_b   1.000
_cell.length_c   1.000
_cell.angle_alpha   90.00
_cell.angle_beta   90.00
_cell.angle_gamma   90.00
#
_symmetry.space_group_name_H-M   'P 1'
#
loop_
_entity.id
_entity.type
_entity.pdbx_description
1 polymer ?
#
loop_
_entity_poly.entity_id
_entity_poly.type
_entity_poly.pdbx_seq_one_letter_code
_entity_poly.pdbx_strand_id
1 'polypeptide(L)' 'MKDWSNQAVFSVLGYNHENENKHKLIGKVAFHVHKLVKIGWSMDKYELTNRKKQKIGTAELEFAFSYGLFGYGFSDQ' A
#
# COMPACT_ATOMS: atom_id res chain seq x y z
N MET A 1 -11.16 11.30 -16.53
CA MET A 1 -11.44 10.83 -15.15
C MET A 1 -10.24 10.02 -14.67
N LYS A 2 -9.63 10.35 -13.53
CA LYS A 2 -8.54 9.54 -12.96
C LYS A 2 -9.16 8.25 -12.44
N ASP A 3 -8.75 7.12 -12.99
CA ASP A 3 -9.26 5.80 -12.64
C ASP A 3 -8.65 5.37 -11.30
N TRP A 4 -9.45 5.40 -10.22
CA TRP A 4 -9.02 5.04 -8.85
C TRP A 4 -9.02 3.52 -8.62
N SER A 5 -9.42 2.72 -9.60
CA SER A 5 -9.75 1.29 -9.45
C SER A 5 -8.56 0.38 -9.07
N ASN A 6 -7.30 0.84 -9.23
CA ASN A 6 -6.12 -0.02 -9.07
C ASN A 6 -5.03 0.57 -8.15
N GLN A 7 -5.42 1.26 -7.07
CA GLN A 7 -4.49 1.81 -6.08
C GLN A 7 -4.60 1.11 -4.73
N ALA A 8 -3.46 0.71 -4.17
CA ALA A 8 -3.35 0.30 -2.77
C ALA A 8 -2.85 1.49 -1.94
N VAL A 9 -3.42 1.67 -0.75
CA VAL A 9 -3.08 2.77 0.16
C VAL A 9 -2.69 2.21 1.52
N PHE A 10 -1.46 2.48 1.93
CA PHE A 10 -0.93 2.14 3.23
C PHE A 10 -0.97 3.38 4.12
N SER A 11 -1.57 3.24 5.30
CA SER A 11 -1.67 4.33 6.28
C SER A 11 -0.85 3.98 7.52
N VAL A 12 0.06 4.86 7.89
CA VAL A 12 0.82 4.75 9.13
C VAL A 12 0.06 5.50 10.22
N LEU A 13 -0.36 4.76 11.24
CA LEU A 13 -1.10 5.28 12.39
C LEU A 13 -0.18 5.28 13.61
N GLY A 14 -0.10 6.41 14.29
CA GLY A 14 0.51 6.51 15.60
C GLY A 14 -0.50 6.15 16.67
N TYR A 15 -0.08 5.30 17.61
CA TYR A 15 -0.84 4.94 18.79
C TYR A 15 -0.32 5.73 20.00
N ASN A 16 -1.23 6.16 20.88
CA ASN A 16 -0.86 6.71 22.19
C ASN A 16 -1.48 5.81 23.27
N HIS A 17 -0.62 5.21 24.11
CA HIS A 17 -1.02 4.29 25.16
C HIS A 17 -1.94 4.94 26.21
N GLU A 18 -1.87 6.27 26.38
CA GLU A 18 -2.72 7.01 27.33
C GLU A 18 -4.15 7.24 26.81
N ASN A 19 -4.40 6.98 25.52
CA ASN A 19 -5.68 7.29 24.90
C ASN A 19 -5.95 6.27 23.78
N GLU A 20 -6.33 5.06 24.20
CA GLU A 20 -6.45 3.86 23.33
C GLU A 20 -7.41 4.08 22.13
N ASN A 21 -8.37 4.98 22.26
CA ASN A 21 -9.33 5.32 21.20
C ASN A 21 -8.84 6.42 20.23
N LYS A 22 -7.65 7.02 20.44
CA LYS A 22 -7.12 8.10 19.60
C LYS A 22 -5.93 7.62 18.77
N HIS A 23 -6.24 7.11 17.58
CA HIS A 23 -5.22 6.91 16.54
C HIS A 23 -4.97 8.24 15.80
N LYS A 24 -3.70 8.63 15.65
CA LYS A 24 -3.32 9.78 14.83
C LYS A 24 -2.74 9.28 13.52
N LEU A 25 -3.32 9.69 12.39
CA LEU A 25 -2.70 9.45 11.09
C LEU A 25 -1.38 10.21 11.02
N ILE A 26 -0.27 9.48 10.97
CA ILE A 26 1.05 10.03 10.77
C ILE A 26 1.18 10.38 9.29
N GLY A 27 1.02 9.40 8.41
CA GLY A 27 1.00 9.66 6.97
C GLY A 27 0.46 8.50 6.15
N LYS A 28 0.40 8.72 4.84
CA LYS A 28 -0.07 7.76 3.85
C LYS A 28 0.93 7.61 2.71
N VAL A 29 0.93 6.40 2.17
CA VAL A 29 1.60 6.01 0.93
C VAL A 29 0.54 5.41 0.02
N ALA A 30 0.54 5.79 -1.26
CA ALA A 30 -0.36 5.25 -2.27
C ALA A 30 0.43 4.86 -3.50
N PHE A 31 0.15 3.67 -4.04
CA PHE A 31 0.80 3.19 -5.26
C PHE A 31 -0.17 2.32 -6.07
N HIS A 32 0.18 2.10 -7.33
CA HIS A 32 -0.62 1.31 -8.25
C HIS A 32 -0.26 -0.18 -8.16
N VAL A 33 -1.27 -1.03 -7.97
CA VAL A 33 -1.08 -2.48 -7.75
C VAL A 33 -0.41 -3.16 -8.95
N HIS A 34 -0.73 -2.73 -10.18
CA HIS A 34 -0.12 -3.29 -11.40
C HIS A 34 1.42 -3.13 -11.45
N LYS A 35 1.98 -2.16 -10.71
CA LYS A 35 3.43 -2.02 -10.61
C LYS A 35 4.07 -3.12 -9.78
N LEU A 36 3.38 -3.59 -8.72
CA LEU A 36 3.85 -4.68 -7.88
C LEU A 36 3.80 -6.03 -8.60
N VAL A 37 2.71 -6.29 -9.34
CA VAL A 37 2.50 -7.56 -10.06
C VAL A 37 3.62 -7.84 -11.07
N LYS A 38 4.18 -6.80 -11.69
CA LYS A 38 5.26 -6.95 -12.68
C LYS A 38 6.63 -7.26 -12.07
N ILE A 39 6.85 -6.91 -10.81
CA ILE A 39 8.18 -6.95 -10.19
C ILE A 39 8.37 -8.22 -9.35
N GLY A 40 7.28 -8.87 -8.91
CA GLY A 40 7.30 -10.12 -8.14
C GLY A 40 7.73 -9.90 -6.69
N TRP A 41 8.97 -9.47 -6.46
CA TRP A 41 9.48 -9.03 -5.16
C TRP A 41 10.18 -7.68 -5.30
N SER A 42 9.77 -6.69 -4.50
CA SER A 42 10.30 -5.33 -4.57
C SER A 42 10.41 -4.72 -3.18
N MET A 43 11.55 -4.10 -2.91
CA MET A 43 11.71 -3.18 -1.79
C MET A 43 11.84 -1.77 -2.35
N ASP A 44 10.85 -0.94 -2.06
CA ASP A 44 10.74 0.41 -2.61
C ASP A 44 10.60 1.43 -1.48
N LYS A 45 11.13 2.63 -1.74
CA LYS A 45 11.01 3.78 -0.83
C LYS A 45 9.91 4.70 -1.29
N TYR A 46 8.97 4.96 -0.39
CA TYR A 46 7.80 5.78 -0.64
C TYR A 46 7.80 7.02 0.24
N GLU A 47 7.44 8.16 -0.34
CA GLU A 47 7.26 9.38 0.44
C GLU A 47 5.98 9.29 1.27
N LEU A 48 6.14 9.41 2.59
CA LEU A 48 5.02 9.55 3.51
C LEU A 48 4.48 10.96 3.42
N THR A 49 3.18 11.06 3.18
CA THR A 49 2.48 12.35 3.12
C THR A 49 1.41 12.46 4.21
N ASN A 50 1.29 13.64 4.82
CA ASN A 50 0.24 13.91 5.80
C ASN A 50 -1.11 14.26 5.11
N ARG A 51 -2.15 14.55 5.90
CA ARG A 51 -3.47 14.99 5.36
C ARG A 51 -3.39 16.24 4.46
N LYS A 52 -2.39 17.10 4.68
CA LYS A 52 -2.12 18.31 3.87
C LYS A 52 -1.22 18.02 2.67
N LYS A 53 -0.95 16.75 2.35
CA LYS A 53 -0.04 16.30 1.28
C LYS A 53 1.41 16.79 1.43
N GLN A 54 1.81 17.16 2.64
CA GLN A 54 3.20 17.55 2.91
C GLN A 54 4.02 16.30 3.20
N LYS A 55 5.24 16.26 2.67
CA LYS A 55 6.23 15.22 2.96
C LYS A 55 6.62 15.29 4.43
N ILE A 56 6.49 14.16 5.14
CA ILE A 56 6.83 14.04 6.56
C ILE A 56 7.91 13.01 6.85
N GLY A 57 8.30 12.23 5.83
CA GLY A 57 9.30 11.18 5.95
C GLY A 57 9.27 10.24 4.75
N THR A 58 9.99 9.13 4.90
CA THR A 58 10.07 8.07 3.89
C THR A 58 9.73 6.75 4.57
N ALA A 59 8.85 5.96 3.95
CA ALA A 59 8.61 4.58 4.33
C ALA A 59 9.33 3.67 3.35
N GLU A 60 10.11 2.73 3.86
CA GLU A 60 10.63 1.61 3.07
C GLU A 60 9.62 0.47 3.19
N LEU A 61 9.05 0.05 2.07
CA LEU A 61 8.02 -0.97 2.02
C LEU A 61 8.52 -2.11 1.13
N GLU A 62 8.49 -3.30 1.70
CA GLU A 62 8.81 -4.54 1.02
C GLU A 62 7.50 -5.25 0.63
N PHE A 63 7.39 -5.60 -0.65
CA PHE A 63 6.24 -6.32 -1.20
C PHE A 63 6.70 -7.58 -1.89
N ALA A 64 6.07 -8.70 -1.51
CA ALA A 64 6.11 -9.94 -2.26
C ALA A 64 4.72 -10.17 -2.87
N PHE A 65 4.63 -10.11 -4.20
CA PHE A 65 3.43 -10.50 -4.91
C PHE A 65 3.57 -11.95 -5.36
N SER A 66 2.84 -12.84 -4.72
CA SER A 66 2.63 -14.19 -5.21
C SER A 66 1.30 -14.24 -5.94
N TYR A 67 1.31 -14.61 -7.23
CA TYR A 67 0.08 -15.16 -7.81
C TYR A 67 -0.23 -16.42 -7.01
N GLY A 68 -1.32 -16.41 -6.25
CA GLY A 68 -1.88 -17.67 -5.78
C GLY A 68 -1.99 -18.60 -6.99
N LEU A 69 -1.69 -19.88 -6.81
CA LEU A 69 -2.13 -20.92 -7.73
C LEU A 69 -3.66 -20.90 -7.72
N PHE A 70 -4.26 -19.93 -8.41
CA PHE A 70 -5.57 -20.10 -8.99
C PHE A 70 -5.35 -21.17 -10.03
N GLY A 71 -5.55 -22.42 -9.60
CA GLY A 71 -5.67 -23.52 -10.53
C GLY A 71 -6.62 -23.05 -11.61
N TYR A 72 -6.13 -22.98 -12.83
CA TYR A 72 -6.97 -23.13 -14.00
C TYR A 72 -7.59 -24.52 -13.87
N GLY A 73 -8.65 -24.62 -13.07
CA GLY A 73 -9.60 -25.71 -13.16
C GLY A 73 -10.26 -25.54 -14.51
N PHE A 74 -9.77 -26.30 -15.48
CA PHE A 74 -10.46 -26.75 -16.69
C PHE A 74 -11.80 -26.04 -16.93
N SER A 75 -11.77 -24.94 -17.67
CA SER A 75 -12.91 -24.58 -18.50
C SER A 75 -12.39 -24.61 -19.92
N ASP A 76 -12.70 -25.70 -20.62
CA ASP A 76 -12.48 -25.80 -22.04
C ASP A 76 -13.20 -24.63 -22.73
N GLN A 77 -12.47 -23.92 -23.60
CA GLN A 77 -13.02 -22.89 -24.48
C GLN A 77 -12.91 -23.39 -25.92
#